data_AF-A0A3D5CTA3-F1
#
_entry.id   AF-A0A3D5CTA3-F1
#
_cell.length_a   1.000
_cell.length_b   1.000
_cell.length_c   1.000
_cell.angle_alpha   90.00
_cell.angle_beta   90.00
_cell.angle_gamma   90.00
#
_symmetry.space_group_name_H-M   'P 1'
#
loop_
_entity.id
_entity.type
_entity.pdbx_description
1 polymer ?
#
loop_
_entity_poly.entity_id
_entity_poly.type
_entity_poly.pdbx_seq_one_letter_code
_entity_poly.pdbx_strand_id
1 'polypeptide(L)'
;RYFKAECRKKLLEEKTGSIYRKRKMDVEPAFGYLKAHLAFHRFHLRGKQGATIDIGLALMALNLRKLGKYMERKVYIIEKISSILTLAIKVELIFFLRKNYCPTLKL
;
A
#
# COMPACT_ATOMS: atom_id res chain seq x y z
N ARG A 1 -22.65 13.45 -33.61
CA ARG A 1 -23.82 13.41 -32.68
C ARG A 1 -24.27 11.97 -32.39
N TYR A 2 -24.28 11.09 -33.40
CA TYR A 2 -24.64 9.67 -33.31
C TYR A 2 -23.92 8.87 -32.21
N PHE A 3 -22.58 8.86 -32.20
CA PHE A 3 -21.81 8.09 -31.22
C PHE A 3 -22.08 8.45 -29.75
N LYS A 4 -22.31 9.75 -29.45
CA LYS A 4 -22.64 10.17 -28.08
C LYS A 4 -24.01 9.64 -27.63
N ALA A 5 -24.99 9.60 -28.53
CA ALA A 5 -26.32 9.06 -28.24
C ALA A 5 -26.26 7.53 -28.04
N GLU A 6 -25.48 6.83 -28.86
CA GLU A 6 -25.27 5.39 -28.74
C GLU A 6 -24.55 5.02 -27.44
N CYS A 7 -23.50 5.76 -27.06
CA CYS A 7 -22.84 5.58 -25.76
C CYS A 7 -23.80 5.80 -24.60
N ARG A 8 -24.62 6.86 -24.63
CA ARG A 8 -25.63 7.11 -23.59
C ARG A 8 -26.62 5.95 -23.49
N LYS A 9 -27.10 5.43 -24.62
CA LYS A 9 -28.00 4.28 -24.64
C LYS A 9 -27.36 3.06 -23.95
N LYS A 10 -26.10 2.74 -24.29
CA LYS A 10 -25.32 1.64 -23.66
C LYS A 10 -25.03 1.86 -22.17
N LEU A 11 -24.86 3.10 -21.72
CA LEU A 11 -24.64 3.41 -20.30
C LEU A 11 -25.93 3.32 -19.46
N LEU A 12 -27.08 3.58 -20.09
CA LEU A 12 -28.40 3.51 -19.47
C LEU A 12 -28.94 2.07 -19.39
N GLU A 13 -28.52 1.19 -20.32
CA GLU A 13 -28.84 -0.23 -20.28
C GLU A 13 -28.31 -0.87 -18.98
N GLU A 14 -29.14 -1.63 -18.28
CA GLU A 14 -28.83 -2.15 -16.94
C GLU A 14 -27.57 -3.02 -16.91
N LYS A 15 -27.47 -3.96 -17.87
CA LYS A 15 -26.33 -4.89 -17.98
C LYS A 15 -25.03 -4.17 -18.32
N THR A 16 -25.03 -3.30 -19.32
CA THR A 16 -23.81 -2.61 -19.75
C THR A 16 -23.43 -1.48 -18.79
N GLY A 17 -24.41 -0.78 -18.23
CA GLY A 17 -24.24 0.25 -17.22
C GLY A 17 -23.65 -0.29 -15.91
N SER A 18 -24.09 -1.46 -15.44
CA SER A 18 -23.50 -2.12 -14.26
C SER A 18 -22.03 -2.51 -14.46
N ILE A 19 -21.68 -3.06 -15.63
CA ILE A 19 -20.28 -3.36 -16.00
C ILE A 19 -19.44 -2.09 -16.03
N TYR A 20 -19.97 -1.01 -16.60
CA TYR A 20 -19.27 0.27 -16.66
C TYR A 20 -19.02 0.84 -15.25
N ARG A 21 -20.02 0.83 -14.36
CA ARG A 21 -19.86 1.24 -12.96
C ARG A 21 -18.77 0.45 -12.24
N LYS A 22 -18.72 -0.87 -12.44
CA LYS A 22 -17.67 -1.72 -11.87
C LYS A 22 -16.27 -1.35 -12.37
N ARG A 23 -16.11 -1.16 -13.68
CA ARG A 23 -14.83 -0.71 -14.26
C ARG A 23 -14.40 0.66 -13.72
N LYS A 24 -15.34 1.56 -13.45
CA LYS A 24 -15.06 2.85 -12.84
C LYS A 24 -14.44 2.73 -11.45
N MET A 25 -14.90 1.77 -10.66
CA MET A 25 -14.38 1.54 -9.31
C MET A 25 -13.09 0.71 -9.32
N ASP A 26 -12.98 -0.28 -10.20
CA ASP A 26 -11.85 -1.23 -10.15
C ASP A 26 -10.68 -0.76 -11.03
N VAL A 27 -10.99 -0.39 -12.28
CA VAL A 27 -10.00 -0.21 -13.34
C VAL A 27 -9.45 1.21 -13.35
N GLU A 28 -10.30 2.23 -13.21
CA GLU A 28 -9.84 3.63 -13.22
C GLU A 28 -8.84 3.94 -12.10
N PRO A 29 -9.02 3.49 -10.84
CA PRO A 29 -8.03 3.73 -9.79
C PRO A 29 -6.69 3.06 -10.06
N ALA A 30 -6.68 1.84 -10.63
CA ALA A 30 -5.44 1.17 -10.99
C ALA A 30 -4.64 1.97 -12.03
N PHE A 31 -5.32 2.49 -13.06
CA PHE A 31 -4.67 3.36 -14.05
C PHE A 31 -4.27 4.73 -13.49
N GLY A 32 -5.04 5.30 -12.58
CA GLY A 32 -4.67 6.52 -11.85
C GLY A 32 -3.38 6.31 -11.05
N TYR A 33 -3.28 5.17 -10.36
CA TYR A 33 -2.11 4.80 -9.58
C TYR A 33 -0.86 4.62 -10.45
N LEU A 34 -0.97 3.94 -11.59
CA LEU A 34 0.10 3.79 -12.58
C LEU A 34 0.62 5.16 -13.06
N LYS A 35 -0.29 6.07 -13.42
CA LYS A 35 0.06 7.42 -13.88
C LYS A 35 0.73 8.24 -12.78
N ALA A 36 0.19 8.23 -11.57
CA ALA A 36 0.70 9.04 -10.46
C ALA A 36 2.07 8.57 -9.95
N HIS A 37 2.31 7.26 -9.95
CA HIS A 37 3.50 6.69 -9.30
C HIS A 37 4.63 6.27 -10.24
N LEU A 38 4.32 5.94 -11.50
CA LEU A 38 5.30 5.54 -12.50
C LEU A 38 5.34 6.48 -13.70
N ALA A 39 4.58 7.59 -13.69
CA ALA A 39 4.42 8.48 -14.84
C ALA A 39 4.04 7.72 -16.13
N PHE A 40 3.29 6.61 -15.99
CA PHE A 40 2.95 5.72 -17.10
C PHE A 40 1.87 6.36 -17.98
N HIS A 41 2.28 7.18 -18.94
CA HIS A 41 1.38 7.92 -19.82
C HIS A 41 1.25 7.31 -21.22
N ARG A 42 2.24 6.54 -21.68
CA ARG A 42 2.22 5.88 -22.98
C ARG A 42 2.79 4.47 -22.90
N PHE A 43 2.29 3.62 -23.79
CA PHE A 43 2.96 2.37 -24.14
C PHE A 43 4.16 2.68 -25.04
N HIS A 44 5.25 1.98 -24.79
CA HIS A 44 6.49 2.08 -25.55
C HIS A 44 6.53 1.00 -26.63
N LEU A 45 6.13 -0.22 -26.30
CA LEU A 45 6.10 -1.33 -27.24
C LEU A 45 4.82 -1.31 -28.07
N ARG A 46 4.94 -1.65 -29.37
CA ARG A 46 3.82 -1.70 -30.30
C ARG A 46 3.19 -3.10 -30.35
N GLY A 47 1.93 -3.13 -30.75
CA GLY A 47 1.16 -4.37 -30.86
C GLY A 47 0.64 -4.88 -29.52
N LYS A 48 -0.28 -5.85 -29.60
CA LYS A 48 -0.96 -6.39 -28.41
C LYS A 48 0.02 -7.00 -27.41
N GLN A 49 0.98 -7.78 -27.90
CA GLN A 49 1.99 -8.42 -27.04
C GLN A 49 2.89 -7.39 -26.35
N GLY A 50 3.33 -6.35 -27.06
CA GLY A 50 4.11 -5.27 -26.49
C GLY A 50 3.38 -4.53 -25.38
N ALA A 51 2.11 -4.17 -25.62
CA ALA A 51 1.28 -3.51 -24.61
C ALA A 51 1.09 -4.38 -23.35
N THR A 52 0.95 -5.71 -23.50
CA THR A 52 0.86 -6.64 -22.37
C THR A 52 2.15 -6.66 -21.55
N ILE A 53 3.31 -6.64 -22.20
CA ILE A 53 4.61 -6.61 -21.51
C ILE A 53 4.77 -5.31 -20.73
N ASP A 54 4.53 -4.17 -21.38
CA ASP A 54 4.66 -2.84 -20.76
C ASP A 54 3.79 -2.70 -19.51
N ILE A 55 2.50 -3.07 -19.60
CA ILE A 55 1.60 -2.99 -18.44
C ILE A 55 1.96 -4.01 -17.37
N GLY A 56 2.39 -5.22 -17.75
CA GLY A 56 2.85 -6.24 -16.82
C GLY A 56 4.04 -5.76 -15.99
N LEU A 57 5.05 -5.18 -16.65
CA LEU A 57 6.22 -4.58 -16.00
C LEU A 57 5.82 -3.45 -15.05
N ALA A 58 4.96 -2.53 -15.51
CA ALA A 58 4.51 -1.41 -14.69
C ALA A 58 3.76 -1.89 -13.43
N LEU A 59 2.89 -2.90 -13.57
CA LEU A 59 2.17 -3.49 -12.44
C LEU A 59 3.12 -4.22 -11.48
N MET A 60 4.12 -4.95 -11.99
CA MET A 60 5.15 -5.58 -11.13
C MET A 60 5.94 -4.53 -10.34
N ALA A 61 6.36 -3.43 -10.97
CA ALA A 61 7.04 -2.34 -10.28
C ALA A 61 6.17 -1.73 -9.15
N LEU A 62 4.87 -1.53 -9.40
CA LEU A 62 3.95 -1.07 -8.36
C LEU A 62 3.81 -2.07 -7.20
N ASN A 63 3.72 -3.37 -7.51
CA ASN A 63 3.63 -4.41 -6.49
C ASN A 63 4.89 -4.47 -5.62
N LEU A 64 6.07 -4.36 -6.21
CA LEU A 64 7.34 -4.27 -5.48
C LEU A 64 7.39 -3.03 -4.59
N ARG A 65 6.93 -1.88 -5.06
CA ARG A 65 6.85 -0.65 -4.24
C ARG A 65 5.91 -0.82 -3.06
N LYS A 66 4.76 -1.48 -3.24
CA LYS A 66 3.83 -1.81 -2.14
C LYS A 66 4.47 -2.75 -1.14
N LEU A 67 5.19 -3.77 -1.61
CA LEU A 67 5.92 -4.70 -0.77
C LEU A 67 7.00 -3.99 0.06
N GLY A 68 7.79 -3.11 -0.54
CA GLY A 68 8.80 -2.31 0.17
C GLY A 68 8.19 -1.53 1.34
N LYS A 69 7.11 -0.78 1.10
CA LYS A 69 6.38 -0.05 2.16
C LYS A 69 5.76 -0.94 3.22
N TYR A 70 5.39 -2.17 2.88
CA TYR A 70 4.89 -3.13 3.86
C TYR A 70 6.04 -3.61 4.76
N MET A 71 7.18 -3.93 4.17
CA MET A 71 8.37 -4.37 4.89
C MET A 71 8.92 -3.26 5.81
N GLU A 72 9.03 -2.02 5.32
CA GLU A 72 9.45 -0.85 6.12
C GLU A 72 8.57 -0.67 7.36
N ARG A 73 7.23 -0.75 7.20
CA ARG A 73 6.30 -0.66 8.33
C ARG A 73 6.48 -1.79 9.33
N LYS A 74 6.69 -3.02 8.84
CA LYS A 74 6.91 -4.19 9.70
C LYS A 74 8.19 -4.04 10.53
N VAL A 75 9.29 -3.60 9.90
CA VAL A 75 10.57 -3.35 10.58
C VAL A 75 10.41 -2.25 11.65
N TYR A 76 9.78 -1.13 11.31
CA TYR A 76 9.51 -0.05 12.26
C TYR A 76 8.73 -0.53 13.49
N ILE A 77 7.70 -1.36 13.30
CA ILE A 77 6.92 -1.90 14.41
C ILE A 77 7.81 -2.78 15.32
N ILE A 78 8.66 -3.62 14.73
CA ILE A 78 9.58 -4.48 15.47
C ILE A 78 10.59 -3.64 16.28
N GLU A 79 11.21 -2.64 15.66
CA GLU A 79 12.16 -1.74 16.33
C GLU A 79 11.51 -0.94 17.46
N LYS A 80 10.27 -0.48 17.25
CA LYS A 80 9.49 0.22 18.27
C LYS A 80 9.16 -0.68 19.46
N ILE A 81 8.78 -1.93 19.23
CA ILE A 81 8.51 -2.89 20.31
C ILE A 81 9.81 -3.18 21.08
N SER A 82 10.92 -3.41 20.38
CA SER A 82 12.23 -3.70 20.99
C SER A 82 12.72 -2.56 21.90
N SER A 83 12.60 -1.31 21.45
CA SER A 83 12.97 -0.14 22.25
C SER A 83 12.11 0.04 23.50
N ILE A 84 10.79 -0.19 23.40
CA ILE A 84 9.88 -0.17 24.57
C ILE A 84 10.25 -1.27 25.57
N LEU A 85 10.51 -2.49 25.10
CA LEU A 85 10.94 -3.61 25.96
C LEU A 85 12.25 -3.28 26.69
N THR A 86 13.22 -2.72 25.97
CA THR A 86 14.52 -2.34 26.53
C THR A 86 14.39 -1.27 27.62
N LEU A 87 13.50 -0.29 27.42
CA LEU A 87 13.21 0.74 28.43
C LEU A 87 12.52 0.14 29.66
N ALA A 88 11.54 -0.74 29.47
CA ALA A 88 10.83 -1.39 30.57
C ALA A 88 11.78 -2.20 31.47
N ILE A 89 12.66 -3.01 30.87
CA ILE A 89 13.67 -3.80 31.59
C ILE A 89 14.63 -2.87 32.36
N LYS A 90 15.08 -1.76 31.75
CA LYS A 90 15.95 -0.79 32.44
C LYS A 90 15.27 -0.16 33.64
N VAL A 91 14.00 0.21 33.54
CA VAL A 91 13.22 0.79 34.65
C VAL A 91 13.05 -0.22 35.79
N GLU A 92 12.71 -1.47 35.47
CA GLU A 92 12.63 -2.55 36.46
C GLU A 92 13.97 -2.82 37.15
N LEU A 93 15.06 -2.85 36.38
CA LEU A 93 16.41 -3.05 36.92
C LEU A 93 16.82 -1.90 37.86
N ILE A 94 16.52 -0.65 37.51
CA ILE A 94 16.77 0.50 38.38
C ILE A 94 15.99 0.38 39.69
N PHE A 95 14.72 -0.01 39.63
CA PHE A 95 13.91 -0.23 40.83
C PHE A 95 14.46 -1.36 41.71
N PHE A 96 14.91 -2.47 41.09
CA PHE A 96 15.54 -3.59 41.76
C PHE A 96 16.87 -3.20 42.42
N LEU A 97 17.75 -2.50 41.71
CA LEU A 97 19.02 -2.02 42.27
C LEU A 97 18.77 -1.05 43.45
N ARG A 98 17.81 -0.13 43.32
CA ARG A 98 17.47 0.82 44.39
C ARG A 98 16.97 0.14 45.68
N LYS A 99 16.28 -1.01 45.59
CA LYS A 99 15.94 -1.84 46.77
C LYS A 99 17.17 -2.47 47.44
N ASN A 100 18.18 -2.85 46.68
CA ASN A 100 19.38 -3.52 47.21
C ASN A 100 20.42 -2.55 47.79
N TYR A 101 20.46 -1.29 47.33
CA TYR A 101 21.37 -0.25 47.83
C TYR A 101 20.91 0.46 49.13
N CYS A 102 19.73 0.15 49.66
CA CYS A 102 19.24 0.70 50.93
C CYS A 102 19.00 -0.41 51.97
N PRO A 103 20.05 -0.86 52.70
CA PRO A 103 19.93 -1.89 53.74
C PRO A 103 19.44 -1.34 55.11
N THR A 104 18.94 -0.11 55.19
CA THR A 104 18.71 0.62 56.46
C THR A 104 17.24 0.95 56.76
N LEU A 105 16.33 0.05 56.43
CA LEU A 105 15.03 -0.04 57.13
C LEU A 105 14.86 -1.46 57.66
N LYS A 106 15.73 -1.82 58.61
CA LYS A 106 15.37 -2.81 59.63
C LYS A 106 14.34 -2.12 60.53
N LEU A 107 13.07 -2.49 60.36
CA LEU A 107 12.11 -2.42 61.46
C LEU A 107 12.55 -3.39 62.56
#